data_AF-A0A091UU49-F1
#
_entry.id   AF-A0A091UU49-F1
#
_cell.length_a   1.000
_cell.length_b   1.000
_cell.length_c   1.000
_cell.angle_alpha   90.00
_cell.angle_beta   90.00
_cell.angle_gamma   90.00
#
_symmetry.space_group_name_H-M   'P 1'
#
loop_
_entity.id
_entity.type
_entity.pdbx_description
1 polymer ?
#
loop_
_entity_poly.entity_id
_entity_poly.type
_entity_poly.pdbx_seq_one_letter_code
_entity_poly.pdbx_strand_id
1 'polypeptide(L)'
;RDMGQAKSKVRTLNFGKAKSQLFRDLVNRSPWETALRDKGAEQSWQIFKDTFHRAQELFIPRCKKLGNEGKRPAWLSGDLLGKLKGRKEMHRQWKQGQVSWEEYRDAARLCRDGVRKDKVKLELNLARDAKNNKKGFYRYVWKRKVKESISPLVSKTGTMDVTSKLATMDEEEAEVLNDFFASVFTGSVSSHTS
;
A
#
# COMPACT_ATOMS: atom_id res chain seq x y z
N ARG A 1 -14.26 -2.24 -16.98
CA ARG A 1 -14.86 -2.49 -15.65
C ARG A 1 -14.35 -1.41 -14.71
N ASP A 2 -15.24 -0.48 -14.40
CA ASP A 2 -14.96 0.66 -13.53
C ASP A 2 -14.89 0.13 -12.08
N MET A 3 -13.68 0.12 -11.51
CA MET A 3 -13.47 -0.32 -10.13
C MET A 3 -13.95 0.81 -9.22
N GLY A 4 -15.25 0.80 -8.91
CA GLY A 4 -15.87 1.71 -7.95
C GLY A 4 -15.07 1.72 -6.66
N GLN A 5 -14.37 2.84 -6.44
CA GLN A 5 -13.50 3.02 -5.29
C GLN A 5 -14.33 2.90 -4.00
N ALA A 6 -13.91 2.03 -3.08
CA ALA A 6 -14.45 1.97 -1.73
C ALA A 6 -14.12 3.27 -0.99
N LYS A 7 -15.08 4.22 -1.01
CA LYS A 7 -14.96 5.51 -0.34
C LYS A 7 -14.89 5.26 1.17
N SER A 8 -13.81 5.70 1.81
CA SER A 8 -13.71 5.62 3.28
C SER A 8 -14.87 6.42 3.89
N LYS A 9 -15.70 5.78 4.73
CA LYS A 9 -16.82 6.43 5.43
C LYS A 9 -16.36 7.50 6.44
N VAL A 10 -15.09 7.47 6.83
CA VAL A 10 -14.51 8.36 7.83
C VAL A 10 -14.27 9.76 7.25
N ARG A 11 -15.02 10.73 7.76
CA ARG A 11 -14.84 12.17 7.48
C ARG A 11 -13.89 12.76 8.53
N THR A 12 -12.93 13.57 8.11
CA THR A 12 -11.96 14.24 9.01
C THR A 12 -12.04 15.75 8.81
N LEU A 13 -11.76 16.53 9.85
CA LEU A 13 -11.79 17.99 9.78
C LEU A 13 -10.60 18.53 8.99
N ASN A 14 -10.85 19.48 8.11
CA ASN A 14 -9.82 20.13 7.29
C ASN A 14 -9.43 21.49 7.90
N PHE A 15 -8.48 21.46 8.83
CA PHE A 15 -7.98 22.67 9.47
C PHE A 15 -7.29 23.64 8.51
N GLY A 16 -6.74 23.16 7.39
CA GLY A 16 -6.11 24.02 6.37
C GLY A 16 -7.11 24.88 5.59
N LYS A 17 -8.41 24.55 5.62
CA LYS A 17 -9.50 25.34 5.03
C LYS A 17 -10.42 25.97 6.09
N ALA A 18 -9.98 26.00 7.35
CA ALA A 18 -10.78 26.56 8.43
C ALA A 18 -10.93 28.08 8.29
N LYS A 19 -12.13 28.60 8.55
CA LYS A 19 -12.36 30.05 8.70
C LYS A 19 -11.97 30.47 10.11
N SER A 20 -10.67 30.49 10.39
CA SER A 20 -10.11 30.64 11.75
C SER A 20 -10.52 31.94 12.44
N GLN A 21 -10.69 33.04 11.71
CA GLN A 21 -11.12 34.31 12.30
C GLN A 21 -12.56 34.21 12.81
N LEU A 22 -13.49 33.75 11.97
CA LEU A 22 -14.90 33.57 12.35
C LEU A 22 -15.08 32.55 13.49
N PHE A 23 -14.25 31.51 13.51
CA PHE A 23 -14.22 30.55 14.61
C PHE A 23 -13.87 31.24 15.94
N ARG A 24 -12.78 32.02 15.98
CA ARG A 24 -12.38 32.77 17.19
C ARG A 24 -13.44 33.79 17.59
N ASP A 25 -14.00 34.50 16.61
CA ASP A 25 -15.02 35.52 16.88
C ASP A 25 -16.27 34.91 17.51
N LEU A 26 -16.74 33.74 17.05
CA LEU A 26 -17.89 33.04 17.64
C LEU A 26 -17.60 32.57 19.07
N VAL A 27 -16.41 31.99 19.30
CA VAL A 27 -16.00 31.52 20.63
C VAL A 27 -15.86 32.71 21.59
N ASN A 28 -15.26 33.82 21.15
CA ASN A 28 -15.06 35.01 21.99
C ASN A 28 -16.36 35.77 22.29
N ARG A 29 -17.33 35.75 21.37
CA ARG A 29 -18.65 36.38 21.56
C ARG A 29 -19.61 35.54 22.40
N SER A 30 -19.23 34.32 22.76
CA SER A 30 -20.08 33.46 23.59
C SER A 30 -20.19 34.05 25.01
N PRO A 31 -21.38 34.07 25.63
CA PRO A 31 -21.61 34.72 26.92
C PRO A 31 -21.10 33.85 28.08
N TRP A 32 -19.78 33.65 28.16
CA TRP A 32 -19.14 32.75 29.12
C TRP A 32 -19.46 33.09 30.57
N GLU A 33 -19.46 34.38 30.92
CA GLU A 33 -19.75 34.82 32.29
C GLU A 33 -21.15 34.43 32.76
N THR A 34 -22.13 34.42 31.87
CA THR A 34 -23.51 34.01 32.19
C THR A 34 -23.65 32.50 32.10
N ALA A 35 -23.08 31.88 31.06
CA ALA A 35 -23.21 30.45 30.81
C ALA A 35 -22.50 29.58 31.86
N LEU A 36 -21.43 30.10 32.46
CA LEU A 36 -20.63 29.41 33.47
C LEU A 36 -20.97 29.84 34.91
N ARG A 37 -21.86 30.84 35.07
CA ARG A 37 -22.31 31.29 36.39
C ARG A 37 -23.02 30.15 37.12
N ASP A 38 -22.65 29.94 38.38
CA ASP A 38 -23.21 28.91 39.27
C ASP A 38 -23.02 27.46 38.77
N LYS A 39 -22.08 27.23 37.84
CA LYS A 39 -21.75 25.89 37.34
C LYS A 39 -20.47 25.36 37.98
N GLY A 40 -20.49 24.08 38.35
CA GLY A 40 -19.28 23.38 38.79
C GLY A 40 -18.28 23.17 37.64
N ALA A 41 -17.02 22.92 37.96
CA ALA A 41 -15.94 22.82 36.98
C ALA A 41 -16.22 21.85 35.82
N GLU A 42 -16.77 20.67 36.11
CA GLU A 42 -17.11 19.68 35.08
C GLU A 42 -18.22 20.17 34.15
N GLN A 43 -19.27 20.79 34.70
CA GLN A 43 -20.38 21.33 33.91
C GLN A 43 -19.91 22.49 33.02
N SER A 44 -19.09 23.37 33.59
CA SER A 44 -18.45 24.47 32.85
C SER A 44 -17.59 23.96 31.70
N TRP A 45 -16.83 22.87 31.92
CA TRP A 45 -16.02 22.24 30.88
C TRP A 45 -16.85 21.62 29.76
N GLN A 46 -17.99 20.99 30.07
CA GLN A 46 -18.88 20.45 29.05
C GLN A 46 -19.50 21.56 28.20
N ILE A 47 -19.97 22.65 28.82
CA ILE A 47 -20.54 23.82 28.11
C ILE A 47 -19.51 24.43 27.15
N PHE A 48 -18.25 24.54 27.59
CA PHE A 48 -17.15 24.98 26.74
C PHE A 48 -16.92 24.04 25.56
N LYS A 49 -16.78 22.72 25.81
CA LYS A 49 -16.55 21.73 24.76
C LYS A 49 -17.67 21.71 23.72
N ASP A 50 -18.93 21.80 24.15
CA ASP A 50 -20.08 21.80 23.25
C ASP A 50 -20.08 23.03 22.34
N THR A 51 -19.83 24.20 22.92
CA THR A 51 -19.73 25.46 22.17
C THR A 51 -18.56 25.44 21.18
N PHE A 52 -17.41 24.92 21.61
CA PHE A 52 -16.24 24.76 20.77
C PHE A 52 -16.49 23.78 19.61
N HIS A 53 -17.10 22.63 19.89
CA HIS A 53 -17.45 21.64 18.86
C HIS A 53 -18.48 22.20 17.87
N ARG A 54 -19.49 22.97 18.34
CA ARG A 54 -20.43 23.67 17.46
C ARG A 54 -19.72 24.65 16.53
N ALA A 55 -18.81 25.47 17.08
CA ALA A 55 -18.00 26.38 16.27
C ALA A 55 -17.13 25.62 15.26
N GLN A 56 -16.59 24.46 15.66
CA GLN A 56 -15.76 23.60 14.82
C GLN A 56 -16.57 23.03 13.65
N GLU A 57 -17.82 22.63 13.87
CA GLU A 57 -18.71 22.13 12.81
C GLU A 57 -19.11 23.21 11.81
N LEU A 58 -19.30 24.45 12.27
CA LEU A 58 -19.68 25.58 11.42
C LEU A 58 -18.53 26.08 10.54
N PHE A 59 -17.31 26.11 11.09
CA PHE A 59 -16.20 26.83 10.45
C PHE A 59 -15.04 25.95 9.96
N ILE A 60 -15.04 24.66 10.28
CA ILE A 60 -14.02 23.73 9.81
C ILE A 60 -14.68 22.68 8.90
N PRO A 61 -14.53 22.83 7.56
CA PRO A 61 -15.09 21.89 6.62
C PRO A 61 -14.61 20.46 6.89
N ARG A 62 -15.52 19.49 6.88
CA ARG A 62 -15.17 18.07 6.91
C ARG A 62 -14.75 17.63 5.51
N CYS A 63 -13.52 17.13 5.36
CA CYS A 63 -13.06 16.49 4.15
C CYS A 63 -13.14 14.97 4.25
N LYS A 64 -13.32 14.32 3.10
CA LYS A 64 -13.06 12.88 3.02
C LYS A 64 -11.55 12.72 3.20
N LYS A 65 -11.11 11.79 4.05
CA LYS A 65 -9.73 11.33 3.96
C LYS A 65 -9.57 10.79 2.54
N LEU A 66 -8.72 11.42 1.75
CA LEU A 66 -8.16 10.78 0.57
C LEU A 66 -7.39 9.59 1.12
N GLY A 67 -7.99 8.41 1.07
CA GLY A 67 -7.39 7.20 1.60
C GLY A 67 -6.10 7.00 0.84
N ASN A 68 -4.94 7.25 1.49
CA ASN A 68 -3.58 7.30 0.94
C ASN A 68 -3.52 6.76 -0.50
N GLU A 69 -3.98 7.58 -1.45
CA GLU A 69 -4.21 7.09 -2.80
C GLU A 69 -2.83 6.83 -3.35
N GLY A 70 -2.57 5.56 -3.66
CA GLY A 70 -1.25 4.91 -3.72
C GLY A 70 -0.11 5.91 -3.91
N LYS A 71 0.51 6.34 -2.80
CA LYS A 71 1.60 7.32 -2.84
C LYS A 71 2.59 6.84 -3.88
N ARG A 72 2.75 7.63 -4.93
CA ARG A 72 3.69 7.39 -6.01
C ARG A 72 5.01 6.88 -5.41
N PRO A 73 5.49 5.69 -5.81
CA PRO A 73 6.75 5.19 -5.30
C PRO A 73 7.84 6.23 -5.51
N ALA A 74 8.73 6.41 -4.52
CA ALA A 74 9.75 7.45 -4.57
C ALA A 74 10.70 7.32 -5.77
N TRP A 75 10.80 6.13 -6.37
CA TRP A 75 11.62 5.88 -7.57
C TRP A 75 10.90 6.22 -8.88
N LEU A 76 9.58 6.46 -8.88
CA LEU A 76 8.82 6.62 -10.11
C LEU A 76 8.97 8.05 -10.65
N SER A 77 9.85 8.28 -11.63
CA SER A 77 10.00 9.59 -12.30
C SER A 77 8.84 9.89 -13.27
N GLY A 78 8.63 11.18 -13.60
CA GLY A 78 7.60 11.67 -14.55
C GLY A 78 7.67 10.93 -15.88
N ASP A 79 8.87 10.87 -16.44
CA ASP A 79 9.17 10.24 -17.71
C ASP A 79 8.91 8.73 -17.68
N LEU A 80 9.28 8.06 -16.59
CA LEU A 80 9.04 6.62 -16.42
C LEU A 80 7.54 6.29 -16.34
N LEU A 81 6.73 7.19 -15.79
CA LEU A 81 5.27 7.03 -15.79
C LEU A 81 4.72 7.06 -17.22
N GLY A 82 5.25 7.94 -18.08
CA GLY A 82 4.92 7.96 -19.51
C GLY A 82 5.26 6.63 -20.19
N LYS A 83 6.47 6.11 -19.95
CA LYS A 83 6.91 4.81 -20.50
C LYS A 83 6.04 3.63 -20.02
N LEU A 84 5.63 3.62 -18.75
CA LEU A 84 4.73 2.59 -18.22
C LEU A 84 3.34 2.64 -18.85
N LYS A 85 2.80 3.85 -19.10
CA LYS A 85 1.55 4.03 -19.84
C LYS A 85 1.70 3.55 -21.28
N GLY A 86 2.78 3.92 -21.96
CA GLY A 86 3.09 3.47 -23.33
C GLY A 86 3.19 1.95 -23.43
N ARG A 87 3.89 1.29 -22.50
CA ARG A 87 3.94 -0.19 -22.43
C ARG A 87 2.55 -0.81 -22.28
N LYS A 88 1.68 -0.22 -21.45
CA LYS A 88 0.31 -0.72 -21.24
C LYS A 88 -0.54 -0.57 -22.49
N GLU A 89 -0.36 0.53 -23.22
CA GLU A 89 -1.04 0.76 -24.49
C GLU A 89 -0.56 -0.22 -25.56
N MET A 90 0.77 -0.37 -25.72
CA MET A 90 1.37 -1.36 -26.62
C MET A 90 0.88 -2.79 -26.32
N HIS A 91 0.71 -3.15 -25.05
CA HIS A 91 0.14 -4.43 -24.68
C HIS A 91 -1.30 -4.61 -25.21
N ARG A 92 -2.12 -3.55 -25.13
CA ARG A 92 -3.48 -3.55 -25.68
C ARG A 92 -3.47 -3.70 -27.20
N GLN A 93 -2.61 -2.95 -27.86
CA GLN A 93 -2.42 -2.96 -29.32
C GLN A 93 -1.96 -4.35 -29.82
N TRP A 94 -0.98 -4.95 -29.14
CA TRP A 94 -0.53 -6.31 -29.43
C TRP A 94 -1.65 -7.35 -29.24
N LYS A 95 -2.44 -7.24 -28.16
CA LYS A 95 -3.61 -8.12 -27.95
C LYS A 95 -4.69 -7.96 -29.03
N GLN A 96 -4.70 -6.83 -29.73
CA GLN A 96 -5.62 -6.51 -30.82
C GLN A 96 -5.02 -6.80 -32.21
N GLY A 97 -3.78 -7.28 -32.29
CA GLY A 97 -3.10 -7.57 -33.55
C GLY A 97 -2.60 -6.33 -34.32
N GLN A 98 -2.61 -5.15 -33.70
CA GLN A 98 -2.21 -3.88 -34.34
C GLN A 98 -0.71 -3.63 -34.29
N VAL A 99 0.00 -4.33 -33.41
CA VAL A 99 1.45 -4.18 -33.17
C VAL A 99 2.08 -5.57 -33.14
N SER A 100 3.26 -5.70 -33.72
CA SER A 100 4.00 -6.97 -33.71
C SER A 100 4.42 -7.36 -32.29
N TRP A 101 4.66 -8.66 -32.10
CA TRP A 101 5.15 -9.14 -30.80
C TRP A 101 6.54 -8.59 -30.48
N GLU A 102 7.40 -8.41 -31.49
CA GLU A 102 8.75 -7.87 -31.37
C GLU A 102 8.74 -6.43 -30.83
N GLU A 103 7.92 -5.55 -31.41
CA GLU A 103 7.80 -4.15 -31.00
C GLU A 103 7.31 -4.01 -29.55
N TYR A 104 6.30 -4.81 -29.17
CA TYR A 104 5.83 -4.86 -27.79
C TYR A 104 6.93 -5.38 -26.84
N ARG A 105 7.63 -6.44 -27.23
CA ARG A 105 8.70 -7.05 -26.42
C ARG A 105 9.81 -6.05 -26.16
N ASP A 106 10.24 -5.29 -27.15
CA ASP A 106 11.29 -4.29 -27.03
C ASP A 106 10.85 -3.09 -26.19
N ALA A 107 9.64 -2.57 -26.42
CA ALA A 107 9.06 -1.54 -25.57
C ALA A 107 8.95 -1.99 -24.10
N ALA A 108 8.56 -3.23 -23.85
CA ALA A 108 8.48 -3.81 -22.51
C ALA A 108 9.88 -3.98 -21.86
N ARG A 109 10.90 -4.35 -22.64
CA ARG A 109 12.30 -4.41 -22.17
C ARG A 109 12.81 -3.02 -21.78
N LEU A 110 12.69 -2.03 -22.67
CA LEU A 110 13.10 -0.64 -22.41
C LEU A 110 12.41 -0.06 -21.17
N CYS A 111 11.12 -0.35 -21.00
CA CYS A 111 10.39 0.08 -19.82
C CYS A 111 10.92 -0.58 -18.53
N ARG A 112 11.22 -1.89 -18.56
CA ARG A 112 11.82 -2.60 -17.41
C ARG A 112 13.19 -2.02 -17.04
N ASP A 113 14.01 -1.73 -18.04
CA ASP A 113 15.35 -1.18 -17.82
C ASP A 113 15.29 0.25 -17.28
N GLY A 114 14.32 1.05 -17.74
CA GLY A 114 14.03 2.37 -17.15
C GLY A 114 13.67 2.26 -15.66
N VAL A 115 12.82 1.30 -15.29
CA VAL A 115 12.47 1.06 -13.86
C VAL A 115 13.71 0.67 -13.05
N ARG A 116 14.57 -0.19 -13.59
CA ARG A 116 15.81 -0.61 -12.91
C ARG A 116 16.74 0.59 -12.69
N LYS A 117 16.99 1.39 -13.74
CA LYS A 117 17.85 2.57 -13.68
C LYS A 117 17.36 3.59 -12.65
N ASP A 118 16.06 3.89 -12.62
CA ASP A 118 15.49 4.88 -11.69
C ASP A 118 15.53 4.39 -10.24
N LYS A 119 15.31 3.09 -9.99
CA LYS A 119 15.48 2.49 -8.66
C LYS A 119 16.92 2.61 -8.17
N VAL A 120 17.88 2.23 -9.00
CA VAL A 120 19.32 2.36 -8.68
C VAL A 120 19.69 3.82 -8.42
N LYS A 121 19.19 4.77 -9.23
CA LYS A 121 19.43 6.19 -9.03
C LYS A 121 18.87 6.70 -7.70
N LEU A 122 17.66 6.27 -7.32
CA LEU A 122 17.09 6.61 -6.01
C LEU A 122 17.97 6.07 -4.86
N GLU A 123 18.40 4.82 -4.96
CA GLU A 123 19.24 4.18 -3.94
C GLU A 123 20.60 4.85 -3.81
N LEU A 124 21.24 5.18 -4.93
CA LEU A 124 22.49 5.94 -4.97
C LEU A 124 22.32 7.30 -4.28
N ASN A 125 21.24 8.02 -4.56
CA ASN A 125 20.96 9.31 -3.94
C ASN A 125 20.71 9.16 -2.42
N LEU A 126 19.98 8.13 -2.00
CA LEU A 126 19.76 7.84 -0.57
C LEU A 126 21.05 7.47 0.16
N ALA A 127 21.94 6.71 -0.48
CA ALA A 127 23.23 6.34 0.08
C ALA A 127 24.16 7.55 0.20
N ARG A 128 24.24 8.39 -0.84
CA ARG A 128 25.01 9.64 -0.84
C ARG A 128 24.55 10.60 0.26
N ASP A 129 23.24 10.73 0.45
CA ASP A 129 22.65 11.64 1.42
C ASP A 129 22.44 11.00 2.81
N ALA A 130 22.95 9.79 3.05
CA ALA A 130 22.70 9.06 4.29
C ALA A 130 23.20 9.82 5.54
N LYS A 131 24.26 10.63 5.40
CA LYS A 131 24.82 11.44 6.50
C LYS A 131 23.87 12.57 6.91
N ASN A 132 23.27 13.27 5.95
CA ASN A 132 22.41 14.42 6.22
C ASN A 132 20.94 14.00 6.45
N ASN A 133 20.52 12.87 5.85
CA ASN A 133 19.14 12.39 5.84
C ASN A 133 19.03 10.93 6.32
N LYS A 134 19.57 10.67 7.52
CA LYS A 134 19.50 9.35 8.17
C LYS A 134 18.06 8.80 8.22
N LYS A 135 17.08 9.66 8.53
CA LYS A 135 15.66 9.30 8.59
C LYS A 135 15.10 8.85 7.24
N GLY A 136 15.56 9.44 6.13
CA GLY A 136 15.18 9.04 4.77
C GLY A 136 15.71 7.66 4.40
N PHE A 137 16.99 7.44 4.67
CA PHE A 137 17.67 6.17 4.40
C PHE A 137 17.06 5.00 5.18
N TYR A 138 16.98 5.09 6.52
CA TYR A 138 16.41 4.00 7.33
C TYR A 138 14.93 3.75 7.04
N ARG A 139 14.15 4.78 6.68
CA ARG A 139 12.76 4.62 6.24
C ARG A 139 12.67 3.79 4.95
N TYR A 140 13.61 3.92 4.03
CA TYR A 140 13.67 3.12 2.81
C TYR A 140 14.02 1.66 3.13
N VAL A 141 15.05 1.42 3.94
CA VAL A 141 15.50 0.09 4.35
C VAL A 141 14.42 -0.68 5.12
N TRP A 142 13.78 -0.04 6.10
CA TRP A 142 12.70 -0.68 6.89
C TRP A 142 11.53 -1.13 6.02
N LYS A 143 11.15 -0.33 5.01
CA LYS A 143 10.06 -0.66 4.09
C LYS A 143 10.40 -1.77 3.10
N ARG A 144 11.67 -2.14 3.00
CA ARG A 144 12.19 -3.16 2.10
C ARG A 144 12.28 -4.54 2.72
N LYS A 145 11.88 -4.73 3.99
CA LYS A 145 11.93 -6.03 4.67
C LYS A 145 11.47 -7.14 3.72
N VAL A 146 12.38 -8.10 3.52
CA VAL A 146 12.21 -9.27 2.68
C VAL A 146 10.95 -9.98 3.15
N LYS A 147 9.98 -10.13 2.25
CA LYS A 147 8.92 -11.11 2.45
C LYS A 147 9.62 -12.47 2.41
N GLU A 148 9.51 -13.24 3.49
CA GLU A 148 9.96 -14.64 3.56
C GLU A 148 9.62 -15.32 2.22
N SER A 149 10.65 -15.79 1.51
CA SER A 149 10.52 -16.12 0.08
C SER A 149 9.65 -17.35 -0.14
N ILE A 150 9.56 -18.22 0.86
CA ILE A 150 8.85 -19.48 0.82
C ILE A 150 8.29 -19.72 2.23
N SER A 151 7.01 -20.07 2.33
CA SER A 151 6.44 -20.55 3.59
C SER A 151 6.95 -21.97 3.83
N PRO A 152 7.33 -22.34 5.07
CA PRO A 152 7.87 -23.67 5.38
C PRO A 152 7.01 -24.78 4.78
N LEU A 153 7.66 -25.67 4.03
CA LEU A 153 6.99 -26.74 3.31
C LEU A 153 6.47 -27.78 4.31
N VAL A 154 5.28 -28.34 4.09
CA VAL A 154 4.75 -29.39 4.96
C VAL A 154 5.16 -30.75 4.40
N SER A 155 5.94 -31.53 5.14
CA SER A 155 6.29 -32.89 4.75
C SER A 155 5.13 -33.85 5.07
N LYS A 156 4.90 -34.83 4.19
CA LYS A 156 3.93 -35.91 4.42
C LYS A 156 4.65 -37.16 4.93
N THR A 157 5.20 -37.11 6.13
CA THR A 157 5.70 -38.34 6.77
C THR A 157 4.51 -39.03 7.44
N GLY A 158 4.12 -40.19 6.93
CA GLY A 158 2.87 -40.85 7.26
C GLY A 158 2.81 -41.43 8.67
N THR A 159 1.82 -40.99 9.43
CA THR A 159 0.76 -41.82 10.06
C THR A 159 -0.32 -40.85 10.54
N MET A 160 -1.57 -41.31 10.56
CA MET A 160 -2.68 -40.56 11.14
C MET A 160 -2.42 -40.31 12.63
N ASP A 161 -1.74 -39.22 12.97
CA ASP A 161 -2.07 -38.45 14.16
C ASP A 161 -1.43 -37.04 14.10
N VAL A 162 -2.16 -36.11 14.69
CA VAL A 162 -1.87 -34.72 15.07
C VAL A 162 -0.50 -34.11 14.67
N THR A 163 -0.59 -32.91 14.08
CA THR A 163 0.48 -31.95 13.69
C THR A 163 1.26 -32.27 12.41
N SER A 164 0.86 -31.61 11.32
CA SER A 164 1.65 -31.45 10.10
C SER A 164 3.06 -30.92 10.43
N LYS A 165 4.06 -31.81 10.38
CA LYS A 165 5.46 -31.47 10.61
C LYS A 165 5.95 -30.61 9.43
N LEU A 166 6.52 -29.46 9.75
CA LEU A 166 7.21 -28.63 8.76
C LEU A 166 8.52 -29.32 8.40
N ALA A 167 8.86 -29.34 7.11
CA ALA A 167 10.20 -29.70 6.67
C ALA A 167 11.20 -28.77 7.37
N THR A 168 12.18 -29.37 8.03
CA THR A 168 13.19 -28.66 8.83
C THR A 168 14.57 -28.71 8.20
N MET A 169 14.81 -29.66 7.30
CA MET A 169 16.06 -29.85 6.59
C MET A 169 15.87 -29.65 5.08
N ASP A 170 16.92 -29.12 4.42
CA ASP A 170 16.92 -28.86 2.98
C ASP A 170 16.64 -30.14 2.16
N GLU A 171 17.04 -31.31 2.66
CA GLU A 171 16.76 -32.62 2.06
C GLU A 171 15.25 -32.96 2.07
N GLU A 172 14.56 -32.73 3.20
CA GLU A 172 13.11 -32.95 3.31
C GLU A 172 12.34 -32.02 2.37
N GLU A 173 12.79 -30.77 2.20
CA GLU A 173 12.19 -29.82 1.26
C GLU A 173 12.40 -30.26 -0.20
N ALA A 174 13.60 -30.73 -0.54
CA ALA A 174 13.94 -31.21 -1.88
C ALA A 174 13.12 -32.45 -2.26
N GLU A 175 12.93 -33.39 -1.33
CA GLU A 175 12.11 -34.58 -1.56
C GLU A 175 10.65 -34.25 -1.83
N VAL A 176 10.02 -33.41 -1.01
CA VAL A 176 8.61 -33.04 -1.21
C VAL A 176 8.41 -32.29 -2.52
N LEU A 177 9.36 -31.43 -2.91
CA LEU A 177 9.32 -30.77 -4.22
C LEU A 177 9.50 -31.77 -5.38
N ASN A 178 10.40 -32.74 -5.23
CA ASN A 178 10.65 -33.77 -6.22
C ASN A 178 9.45 -34.71 -6.38
N ASP A 179 8.80 -35.10 -5.28
CA ASP A 179 7.57 -35.90 -5.29
C ASP A 179 6.43 -35.17 -5.99
N PHE A 180 6.25 -33.88 -5.71
CA PHE A 180 5.27 -33.05 -6.40
C PHE A 180 5.58 -32.96 -7.89
N PHE A 181 6.84 -32.73 -8.24
CA PHE A 181 7.29 -32.67 -9.63
C PHE A 181 7.02 -33.99 -10.34
N ALA A 182 7.45 -35.11 -9.78
CA ALA A 182 7.21 -36.45 -10.32
C ALA A 182 5.71 -36.68 -10.54
N SER A 183 4.85 -36.38 -9.54
CA SER A 183 3.40 -36.59 -9.64
C SER A 183 2.73 -35.84 -10.79
N VAL A 184 3.23 -34.65 -11.16
CA VAL A 184 2.69 -33.87 -12.28
C VAL A 184 3.03 -34.51 -13.63
N PHE A 185 4.16 -35.22 -13.72
CA PHE A 185 4.66 -35.81 -14.96
C PHE A 185 4.41 -37.31 -15.09
N THR A 186 4.22 -38.05 -13.98
CA THR A 186 3.82 -39.46 -13.97
C THR A 186 2.31 -39.58 -14.00
N GLY A 187 1.70 -39.09 -15.08
CA GLY A 187 0.33 -39.46 -15.43
C GLY A 187 0.23 -40.97 -15.60
N SER A 188 -0.75 -41.58 -14.94
CA SER A 188 -1.02 -43.03 -14.92
C SER A 188 -0.73 -43.69 -16.27
N VAL A 189 0.32 -44.51 -16.32
CA VAL A 189 0.52 -45.45 -17.42
C VAL A 189 -0.61 -46.46 -17.31
N SER A 190 -1.74 -46.14 -17.95
CA SER A 190 -2.83 -47.08 -18.18
C SER A 190 -2.25 -48.21 -19.03
N SER A 191 -1.96 -49.33 -18.38
CA SER A 191 -1.51 -50.55 -19.00
C SER A 191 -2.61 -51.06 -19.94
N HIS A 192 -2.51 -50.69 -21.22
CA HIS A 192 -3.18 -51.43 -22.28
C HIS A 192 -2.49 -52.79 -22.41
N THR A 193 -3.05 -53.78 -21.72
CA THR A 193 -2.86 -55.20 -22.01
C THR A 193 -3.45 -55.52 -23.38
N SER A 194 -2.59 -56.06 -24.25
CA SER A 194 -2.81 -56.83 -25.50
C SER A 194 -3.93 -56.44 -26.45
#